data_AF-A0A0Q9XBZ0-F1
#
_entry.id   AF-A0A0Q9XBZ0-F1
#
_cell.length_a   1.000
_cell.length_b   1.000
_cell.length_c   1.000
_cell.angle_alpha   90.00
_cell.angle_beta   90.00
_cell.angle_gamma   90.00
#
_symmetry.space_group_name_H-M   'P 1'
#
loop_
_entity.id
_entity.type
_entity.pdbx_description
1 polymer ?
#
loop_
_entity_poly.entity_id
_entity_poly.type
_entity_poly.pdbx_seq_one_letter_code
_entity_poly.pdbx_strand_id
1 'polypeptide(L)'
;MPPNATAGGQSITDSLLSAAATAAAESEQNPTKLQQDSTGVLFECDAETIDGGLVKDIVSMKKADRRKLKLVWRNIIAFGYLHLAAVYGAWLIFTSAKWQTIVLAFALYVVSGLGITAGAHRLWAHRSYKAKWPLRVLLVIFNTVAFQDAAYHWARDHRVHHKYSETDADPHNATRGFFFSHIGWLLCKKHPEVKAKGKGVDLSDLRADPVLMFQKK
;
A
#
# COMPACT_ATOMS: atom_id res chain seq x y z
N MET A 1 34.02 -27.87 -85.54
CA MET A 1 34.46 -26.48 -85.81
C MET A 1 33.77 -25.58 -84.78
N PRO A 2 34.51 -24.92 -83.87
CA PRO A 2 33.97 -23.94 -82.90
C PRO A 2 33.81 -22.55 -83.56
N PRO A 3 33.19 -21.54 -82.91
CA PRO A 3 33.90 -20.61 -81.98
C PRO A 3 33.12 -20.32 -80.66
N ASN A 4 33.79 -20.17 -79.50
CA ASN A 4 34.20 -18.91 -78.80
C ASN A 4 33.05 -17.88 -78.61
N ALA A 5 32.82 -17.19 -77.49
CA ALA A 5 33.36 -17.03 -76.13
C ALA A 5 32.18 -16.36 -75.32
N THR A 6 32.12 -16.15 -74.01
CA THR A 6 33.01 -15.47 -73.06
C THR A 6 32.43 -15.64 -71.64
N ALA A 7 33.33 -15.60 -70.65
CA ALA A 7 33.04 -15.56 -69.24
C ALA A 7 32.33 -14.28 -68.79
N GLY A 8 31.46 -14.39 -67.79
CA GLY A 8 30.95 -13.27 -66.99
C GLY A 8 31.00 -13.67 -65.51
N GLY A 9 32.12 -13.40 -64.85
CA GLY A 9 32.27 -13.60 -63.42
C GLY A 9 31.37 -12.63 -62.67
N GLN A 10 30.45 -13.17 -61.87
CA GLN A 10 29.76 -12.37 -60.87
C GLN A 10 30.78 -11.90 -59.84
N SER A 11 30.93 -10.58 -59.75
CA SER A 11 31.89 -9.92 -58.88
C SER A 11 31.54 -10.16 -57.41
N ILE A 12 32.54 -10.48 -56.60
CA ILE A 12 32.43 -10.63 -55.14
C ILE A 12 31.86 -9.36 -54.47
N THR A 13 31.90 -8.22 -55.15
CA THR A 13 31.31 -6.94 -54.69
C THR A 13 29.79 -6.99 -54.58
N ASP A 14 29.09 -7.74 -55.45
CA ASP A 14 27.62 -7.74 -55.48
C ASP A 14 27.03 -8.60 -54.35
N SER A 15 27.74 -9.67 -53.97
CA SER A 15 27.38 -10.49 -52.80
C SER A 15 27.61 -9.76 -51.48
N LEU A 16 28.64 -8.90 -51.40
CA LEU A 16 28.93 -8.11 -50.19
C LEU A 16 27.97 -6.93 -50.03
N LEU A 17 27.55 -6.30 -51.13
CA LEU A 17 26.51 -5.26 -51.13
C LEU A 17 25.14 -5.81 -50.71
N SER A 18 24.78 -7.03 -51.15
CA SER A 18 23.55 -7.70 -50.71
C SER A 18 23.59 -8.08 -49.22
N ALA A 19 24.74 -8.53 -48.71
CA ALA A 19 24.89 -8.85 -47.28
C ALA A 19 24.89 -7.59 -46.39
N ALA A 20 25.52 -6.49 -46.84
CA ALA A 20 25.51 -5.22 -46.14
C ALA A 20 24.13 -4.53 -46.17
N ALA A 21 23.38 -4.65 -47.26
CA ALA A 21 22.00 -4.15 -47.34
C ALA A 21 21.02 -4.96 -46.47
N THR A 22 21.28 -6.27 -46.30
CA THR A 22 20.47 -7.12 -45.39
C THR A 22 20.80 -6.84 -43.93
N ALA A 23 22.07 -6.60 -43.58
CA ALA A 23 22.49 -6.19 -42.24
C ALA A 23 22.04 -4.75 -41.88
N ALA A 24 21.93 -3.86 -42.87
CA ALA A 24 21.40 -2.51 -42.68
C ALA A 24 19.87 -2.46 -42.60
N ALA A 25 19.16 -3.47 -43.11
CA ALA A 25 17.71 -3.60 -42.99
C ALA A 25 17.25 -4.25 -41.67
N GLU A 26 18.13 -4.97 -40.97
CA GLU A 26 17.85 -5.53 -39.64
C GLU A 26 18.11 -4.55 -38.48
N SER A 27 18.75 -3.39 -38.72
CA SER A 27 18.99 -2.37 -37.70
C SER A 27 17.89 -1.31 -37.58
N GLU A 28 16.83 -1.38 -38.39
CA GLU A 28 15.63 -0.54 -38.27
C GLU A 28 14.46 -1.24 -37.56
N GLN A 29 14.76 -2.06 -36.55
CA GLN A 29 13.74 -2.48 -35.59
C GLN A 29 13.42 -1.33 -34.63
N ASN A 30 12.39 -0.57 -35.00
CA ASN A 30 11.44 0.16 -34.15
C ASN A 30 11.67 -0.04 -32.63
N PRO A 31 12.01 1.01 -31.83
CA PRO A 31 12.37 0.88 -30.41
C PRO A 31 11.17 0.59 -29.49
N THR A 32 10.10 -0.01 -30.00
CA THR A 32 8.83 -0.19 -29.30
C THR A 32 8.37 -1.65 -29.33
N LYS A 33 9.19 -2.58 -28.81
CA LYS A 33 8.75 -3.88 -28.27
C LYS A 33 9.93 -4.69 -27.70
N LEU A 34 10.48 -4.26 -26.57
CA LEU A 34 11.00 -5.22 -25.61
C LEU A 34 9.84 -5.59 -24.70
N GLN A 35 9.30 -6.79 -24.95
CA GLN A 35 8.23 -7.37 -24.17
C GLN A 35 8.76 -7.61 -22.75
N GLN A 36 8.38 -6.70 -21.86
CA GLN A 36 8.73 -6.69 -20.46
C GLN A 36 8.03 -7.87 -19.78
N ASP A 37 8.70 -9.02 -19.73
CA ASP A 37 8.31 -10.11 -18.83
C ASP A 37 8.57 -9.63 -17.40
N SER A 38 7.59 -8.95 -16.81
CA SER A 38 7.67 -8.45 -15.45
C SER A 38 7.57 -9.63 -14.48
N THR A 39 8.70 -10.28 -14.23
CA THR A 39 8.84 -11.35 -13.23
C THR A 39 8.66 -10.84 -11.79
N GLY A 40 8.53 -9.52 -11.60
CA GLY A 40 8.40 -8.87 -10.30
C GLY A 40 9.72 -8.83 -9.51
N VAL A 41 10.82 -9.24 -10.14
CA VAL A 41 12.18 -9.15 -9.61
C VAL A 41 12.86 -8.00 -10.33
N LEU A 42 13.28 -6.97 -9.59
CA LEU A 42 14.06 -5.86 -10.12
C LEU A 42 15.49 -6.33 -10.36
N PHE A 43 15.96 -6.24 -11.60
CA PHE A 43 17.38 -6.40 -11.93
C PHE A 43 18.08 -5.03 -11.95
N GLU A 44 19.39 -5.03 -11.76
CA GLU A 44 20.20 -3.81 -11.76
C GLU A 44 20.11 -3.08 -13.11
N CYS A 45 19.98 -3.83 -14.20
CA CYS A 45 19.74 -3.32 -15.55
C CYS A 45 18.37 -2.61 -15.71
N ASP A 46 17.39 -2.92 -14.85
CA ASP A 46 16.07 -2.26 -14.86
C ASP A 46 16.12 -0.91 -14.11
N ALA A 47 17.16 -0.67 -13.31
CA ALA A 47 17.39 0.60 -12.61
C ALA A 47 18.22 1.59 -13.43
N GLU A 48 18.94 1.12 -14.44
CA GLU A 48 19.75 1.95 -15.34
C GLU A 48 18.90 2.59 -16.45
N THR A 49 18.20 3.66 -16.09
CA THR A 49 17.65 4.61 -17.07
C THR A 49 18.65 5.75 -17.25
N ILE A 50 18.75 6.32 -18.46
CA ILE A 50 19.75 7.34 -18.86
C ILE A 50 19.75 8.59 -17.94
N ASP A 51 18.65 8.79 -17.23
CA ASP A 51 18.35 9.88 -16.30
C ASP A 51 18.10 9.41 -14.85
N GLY A 52 18.37 8.15 -14.53
CA GLY A 52 18.11 7.56 -13.20
C GLY A 52 16.62 7.56 -12.81
N GLY A 53 15.71 7.59 -13.78
CA GLY A 53 14.27 7.54 -13.59
C GLY A 53 13.65 8.86 -13.15
N LEU A 54 14.39 9.97 -13.22
CA LEU A 54 14.00 11.26 -12.66
C LEU A 54 13.17 12.14 -13.61
N VAL A 55 13.21 11.92 -14.93
CA VAL A 55 12.62 12.90 -15.88
C VAL A 55 11.16 12.60 -16.22
N LYS A 56 10.63 11.40 -15.95
CA LYS A 56 9.29 11.02 -16.45
C LYS A 56 8.13 11.05 -15.47
N ASP A 57 8.36 11.10 -14.16
CA ASP A 57 7.26 11.06 -13.19
C ASP A 57 7.22 12.28 -12.26
N ILE A 58 7.20 13.49 -12.83
CA ILE A 58 6.46 14.60 -12.21
C ILE A 58 4.96 14.34 -12.45
N VAL A 59 4.48 13.16 -12.05
CA VAL A 59 3.05 12.83 -12.08
C VAL A 59 2.40 13.87 -11.19
N SER A 60 1.53 14.69 -11.78
CA SER A 60 0.62 15.57 -11.04
C SER A 60 0.10 14.78 -9.83
N MET A 61 0.54 15.14 -8.62
CA MET A 61 0.21 14.37 -7.43
C MET A 61 -1.30 14.19 -7.39
N LYS A 62 -1.76 12.94 -7.34
CA LYS A 62 -3.19 12.62 -7.34
C LYS A 62 -3.86 13.45 -6.26
N LYS A 63 -4.67 14.42 -6.66
CA LYS A 63 -5.29 15.34 -5.72
C LYS A 63 -6.67 14.84 -5.38
N ALA A 64 -6.96 14.71 -4.09
CA ALA A 64 -8.30 14.37 -3.63
C ALA A 64 -9.36 15.38 -4.10
N ASP A 65 -10.55 14.88 -4.39
CA ASP A 65 -11.68 15.75 -4.75
C ASP A 65 -12.05 16.72 -3.62
N ARG A 66 -12.37 17.96 -4.02
CA ARG A 66 -12.74 19.09 -3.18
C ARG A 66 -14.20 18.95 -2.74
N ARG A 67 -14.44 17.98 -1.87
CA ARG A 67 -15.77 17.68 -1.31
C ARG A 67 -16.00 18.31 0.06
N LYS A 68 -17.22 18.78 0.31
CA LYS A 68 -17.69 19.17 1.65
C LYS A 68 -17.77 17.93 2.57
N LEU A 69 -16.97 17.91 3.63
CA LEU A 69 -16.95 16.82 4.61
C LEU A 69 -18.23 16.85 5.46
N LYS A 70 -18.87 15.69 5.62
CA LYS A 70 -20.01 15.53 6.54
C LYS A 70 -19.48 15.13 7.90
N LEU A 71 -19.42 16.08 8.83
CA LEU A 71 -18.88 15.88 10.17
C LEU A 71 -19.75 14.93 11.01
N VAL A 72 -19.10 14.20 11.91
CA VAL A 72 -19.73 13.28 12.86
C VAL A 72 -19.46 13.80 14.27
N TRP A 73 -20.36 14.65 14.77
CA TRP A 73 -20.20 15.35 16.05
C TRP A 73 -19.96 14.44 17.25
N ARG A 74 -20.58 13.26 17.27
CA ARG A 74 -20.32 12.25 18.31
C ARG A 74 -18.83 11.90 18.39
N ASN A 75 -18.19 11.65 17.25
CA ASN A 75 -16.78 11.29 17.19
C ASN A 75 -15.92 12.51 17.58
N ILE A 76 -16.28 13.71 17.11
CA ILE A 76 -15.56 14.95 17.46
C ILE A 76 -15.55 15.17 18.97
N ILE A 77 -16.70 15.07 19.62
CA ILE A 77 -16.81 15.23 21.08
C ILE A 77 -16.04 14.14 21.81
N ALA A 78 -16.18 12.86 21.39
CA ALA A 78 -15.48 11.75 22.02
C ALA A 78 -13.96 11.86 21.91
N PHE A 79 -13.43 12.18 20.73
CA PHE A 79 -11.99 12.41 20.55
C PHE A 79 -11.53 13.66 21.29
N GLY A 80 -12.30 14.75 21.29
CA GLY A 80 -11.98 15.94 22.06
C GLY A 80 -11.84 15.63 23.55
N TYR A 81 -12.81 14.92 24.12
CA TYR A 81 -12.77 14.46 25.51
C TYR A 81 -11.57 13.54 25.78
N LEU A 82 -11.31 12.57 24.90
CA LEU A 82 -10.19 11.65 25.04
C LEU A 82 -8.84 12.38 25.14
N HIS A 83 -8.61 13.39 24.28
CA HIS A 83 -7.35 14.15 24.29
C HIS A 83 -7.24 15.05 25.52
N LEU A 84 -8.33 15.68 25.95
CA LEU A 84 -8.36 16.47 27.19
C LEU A 84 -8.06 15.59 28.42
N ALA A 85 -8.69 14.41 28.48
CA ALA A 85 -8.43 13.43 29.53
C ALA A 85 -6.98 12.93 29.50
N ALA A 86 -6.39 12.74 28.32
CA ALA A 86 -4.99 12.34 28.17
C ALA A 86 -4.02 13.43 28.67
N VAL A 87 -4.28 14.71 28.36
CA VAL A 87 -3.48 15.83 28.88
C VAL A 87 -3.57 15.92 30.40
N TYR A 88 -4.78 15.78 30.95
CA TYR A 88 -4.97 15.75 32.41
C TYR A 88 -4.28 14.53 33.06
N GLY A 89 -4.37 13.36 32.42
CA GLY A 89 -3.66 12.16 32.84
C GLY A 89 -2.15 12.35 32.86
N ALA A 90 -1.58 13.00 31.84
CA ALA A 90 -0.16 13.33 31.80
C ALA A 90 0.25 14.24 32.97
N TRP A 91 -0.57 15.21 33.32
CA TRP A 91 -0.33 16.04 34.51
C TRP A 91 -0.40 15.22 35.82
N LEU A 92 -1.34 14.26 35.93
CA LEU A 92 -1.43 13.37 37.09
C LEU A 92 -0.23 12.44 37.24
N ILE A 93 0.40 12.03 36.14
CA ILE A 93 1.63 11.21 36.16
C ILE A 93 2.72 11.88 37.00
N PHE A 94 2.87 13.20 36.89
CA PHE A 94 3.94 13.94 37.58
C PHE A 94 3.56 14.42 38.98
N THR A 95 2.27 14.52 39.29
CA THR A 95 1.81 15.14 40.55
C THR A 95 1.30 14.14 41.58
N SER A 96 0.61 13.08 41.16
CA SER A 96 -0.19 12.24 42.07
C SER A 96 -0.15 10.74 41.80
N ALA A 97 0.22 10.31 40.59
CA ALA A 97 0.14 8.91 40.20
C ALA A 97 1.17 8.05 40.94
N LYS A 98 0.73 6.88 41.41
CA LYS A 98 1.65 5.86 41.95
C LYS A 98 2.45 5.24 40.81
N TRP A 99 3.71 4.88 41.07
CA TRP A 99 4.58 4.28 40.07
C TRP A 99 4.00 3.00 39.44
N GLN A 100 3.25 2.20 40.22
CA GLN A 100 2.57 1.00 39.70
C GLN A 100 1.56 1.33 38.59
N THR A 101 0.83 2.45 38.73
CA THR A 101 -0.12 2.92 37.71
C THR A 101 0.59 3.32 36.44
N ILE A 102 1.76 3.96 36.56
CA ILE A 102 2.59 4.37 35.42
C ILE A 102 3.11 3.12 34.68
N VAL A 103 3.62 2.13 35.41
CA VAL A 103 4.09 0.86 34.83
C VAL A 103 2.94 0.12 34.14
N LEU A 104 1.75 0.07 34.75
CA LEU A 104 0.57 -0.55 34.14
C LEU A 104 0.15 0.18 32.85
N ALA A 105 0.13 1.51 32.86
CA ALA A 105 -0.19 2.31 31.68
C ALA A 105 0.81 2.05 30.54
N PHE A 106 2.10 1.99 30.85
CA PHE A 106 3.13 1.64 29.88
C PHE A 106 2.99 0.21 29.35
N ALA A 107 2.69 -0.76 30.22
CA ALA A 107 2.44 -2.14 29.80
C ALA A 107 1.25 -2.23 28.84
N LEU A 108 0.14 -1.55 29.15
CA LEU A 108 -1.03 -1.48 28.26
C LEU A 108 -0.70 -0.79 26.93
N TYR A 109 0.14 0.24 26.92
CA TYR A 109 0.64 0.87 25.70
C TYR A 109 1.39 -0.14 24.82
N VAL A 110 2.35 -0.87 25.37
CA VAL A 110 3.11 -1.89 24.60
C VAL A 110 2.21 -3.00 24.08
N VAL A 111 1.33 -3.53 24.94
CA VAL A 111 0.39 -4.60 24.60
C VAL A 111 -0.56 -4.17 23.50
N SER A 112 -1.13 -2.96 23.59
CA SER A 112 -2.00 -2.40 22.55
C SER A 112 -1.26 -2.22 21.22
N GLY A 113 -0.02 -1.72 21.26
CA GLY A 113 0.85 -1.60 20.09
C GLY A 113 1.12 -2.93 19.40
N LEU A 114 1.35 -4.01 20.16
CA LEU A 114 1.51 -5.36 19.61
C LEU A 114 0.20 -5.88 18.99
N GLY A 115 -0.94 -5.60 19.61
CA GLY A 115 -2.27 -5.94 19.06
C GLY A 115 -2.49 -5.37 17.66
N ILE A 116 -2.12 -4.10 17.45
CA ILE A 116 -2.21 -3.46 16.13
C ILE A 116 -1.12 -3.95 15.19
N THR A 117 0.16 -3.88 15.60
CA THR A 117 1.28 -4.12 14.68
C THR A 117 1.47 -5.59 14.32
N ALA A 118 1.48 -6.48 15.32
CA ALA A 118 1.63 -7.91 15.09
C ALA A 118 0.29 -8.54 14.68
N GLY A 119 -0.82 -8.11 15.27
CA GLY A 119 -2.17 -8.58 14.96
C GLY A 119 -2.78 -7.91 13.72
N ALA A 120 -3.50 -6.80 13.92
CA ALA A 120 -4.31 -6.12 12.89
C ALA A 120 -3.56 -5.94 11.56
N HIS A 121 -2.32 -5.48 11.65
CA HIS A 121 -1.48 -5.13 10.53
C HIS A 121 -0.83 -6.34 9.86
N ARG A 122 0.10 -7.01 10.53
CA ARG A 122 0.90 -8.08 9.90
C ARG A 122 0.14 -9.40 9.74
N LEU A 123 -0.64 -9.81 10.74
CA LEU A 123 -1.35 -11.09 10.70
C LEU A 123 -2.61 -10.99 9.84
N TRP A 124 -3.53 -10.08 10.16
CA TRP A 124 -4.85 -10.05 9.51
C TRP A 124 -4.87 -9.20 8.23
N ALA A 125 -4.27 -8.01 8.19
CA ALA A 125 -4.31 -7.21 6.97
C ALA A 125 -3.39 -7.74 5.86
N HIS A 126 -2.13 -8.05 6.20
CA HIS A 126 -1.09 -8.45 5.23
C HIS A 126 -0.80 -9.95 5.13
N ARG A 127 -1.32 -10.77 6.05
CA ARG A 127 -1.07 -12.23 6.08
C ARG A 127 0.43 -12.60 6.04
N SER A 128 1.29 -11.79 6.65
CA SER A 128 2.75 -11.95 6.60
C SER A 128 3.26 -13.19 7.34
N TYR A 129 2.44 -13.79 8.22
CA TYR A 129 2.74 -15.02 8.92
C TYR A 129 1.45 -15.77 9.31
N LYS A 130 1.59 -17.04 9.69
CA LYS A 130 0.48 -17.87 10.18
C LYS A 130 0.59 -18.04 11.70
N ALA A 131 -0.49 -17.76 12.42
CA ALA A 131 -0.58 -17.93 13.87
C ALA A 131 -1.51 -19.11 14.24
N LYS A 132 -1.11 -19.92 15.20
CA LYS A 132 -2.02 -20.91 15.83
C LYS A 132 -3.07 -20.19 16.67
N TRP A 133 -4.17 -20.88 16.97
CA TRP A 133 -5.32 -20.29 17.67
C TRP A 133 -4.98 -19.57 19.00
N PRO A 134 -4.02 -20.02 19.86
CA PRO A 134 -3.75 -19.33 21.12
C PRO A 134 -3.17 -17.93 20.89
N LEU A 135 -2.26 -17.79 19.93
CA LEU A 135 -1.68 -16.50 19.58
C LEU A 135 -2.72 -15.58 18.93
N ARG A 136 -3.64 -16.12 18.12
CA ARG A 136 -4.75 -15.34 17.55
C ARG A 136 -5.65 -14.77 18.65
N VAL A 137 -6.01 -15.58 19.65
CA VAL A 137 -6.79 -15.12 20.81
C VAL A 137 -6.04 -14.02 21.57
N LEU A 138 -4.76 -14.23 21.86
CA LEU A 138 -3.93 -13.25 22.55
C LEU A 138 -3.88 -11.91 21.79
N LEU A 139 -3.61 -11.95 20.48
CA LEU A 139 -3.53 -10.75 19.65
C LEU A 139 -4.89 -10.04 19.50
N VAL A 140 -6.01 -10.78 19.49
CA VAL A 140 -7.35 -10.18 19.48
C VAL A 140 -7.63 -9.44 20.79
N ILE A 141 -7.25 -10.01 21.94
CA ILE A 141 -7.37 -9.33 23.24
C ILE A 141 -6.54 -8.04 23.21
N PHE A 142 -5.29 -8.12 22.75
CA PHE A 142 -4.39 -6.97 22.66
C PHE A 142 -4.92 -5.88 21.72
N ASN A 143 -5.47 -6.26 20.56
CA ASN A 143 -6.14 -5.33 19.66
C ASN A 143 -7.36 -4.67 20.30
N THR A 144 -8.09 -5.41 21.13
CA THR A 144 -9.29 -4.88 21.82
C THR A 144 -8.88 -3.82 22.84
N VAL A 145 -7.76 -4.00 23.55
CA VAL A 145 -7.17 -2.96 24.42
C VAL A 145 -6.79 -1.70 23.63
N ALA A 146 -6.32 -1.86 22.38
CA ALA A 146 -5.93 -0.72 21.54
C ALA A 146 -7.09 0.17 21.08
N PHE A 147 -8.32 -0.35 21.09
CA PHE A 147 -9.54 0.42 20.77
C PHE A 147 -9.51 1.13 19.40
N GLN A 148 -8.86 0.54 18.39
CA GLN A 148 -8.83 1.06 17.01
C GLN A 148 -9.84 0.36 16.08
N ASP A 149 -11.07 0.18 16.56
CA ASP A 149 -12.11 -0.65 15.92
C ASP A 149 -11.77 -2.16 15.96
N ALA A 150 -12.73 -3.01 15.58
CA ALA A 150 -12.50 -4.45 15.47
C ALA A 150 -11.43 -4.74 14.41
N ALA A 151 -10.57 -5.73 14.65
CA ALA A 151 -9.47 -6.05 13.72
C ALA A 151 -9.97 -6.42 12.32
N TYR A 152 -11.21 -6.92 12.19
CA TYR A 152 -11.88 -7.12 10.91
C TYR A 152 -12.08 -5.81 10.12
N HIS A 153 -12.56 -4.75 10.79
CA HIS A 153 -12.80 -3.45 10.15
C HIS A 153 -11.50 -2.73 9.86
N TRP A 154 -10.55 -2.80 10.80
CA TRP A 154 -9.21 -2.27 10.64
C TRP A 154 -8.51 -2.90 9.43
N ALA A 155 -8.48 -4.23 9.34
CA ALA A 155 -7.83 -4.94 8.22
C ALA A 155 -8.50 -4.65 6.88
N ARG A 156 -9.84 -4.52 6.83
CA ARG A 156 -10.53 -4.08 5.61
C ARG A 156 -10.04 -2.71 5.17
N ASP A 157 -10.09 -1.72 6.05
CA ASP A 157 -9.74 -0.34 5.72
C ASP A 157 -8.25 -0.24 5.34
N HIS A 158 -7.39 -0.99 6.01
CA HIS A 158 -5.95 -1.07 5.70
C HIS A 158 -5.66 -1.68 4.32
N ARG A 159 -6.37 -2.76 3.94
CA ARG A 159 -6.27 -3.34 2.60
C ARG A 159 -6.75 -2.36 1.52
N VAL A 160 -7.81 -1.60 1.80
CA VAL A 160 -8.29 -0.55 0.89
C VAL A 160 -7.25 0.56 0.77
N HIS A 161 -6.68 1.02 1.89
CA HIS A 161 -5.63 2.03 1.90
C HIS A 161 -4.45 1.62 1.02
N HIS A 162 -3.88 0.42 1.21
CA HIS A 162 -2.76 -0.05 0.39
C HIS A 162 -3.11 -0.16 -1.10
N LYS A 163 -4.31 -0.65 -1.43
CA LYS A 163 -4.73 -0.85 -2.82
C LYS A 163 -5.05 0.46 -3.56
N TYR A 164 -5.53 1.47 -2.83
CA TYR A 164 -6.04 2.71 -3.40
C TYR A 164 -5.39 3.96 -2.80
N SER A 165 -4.15 3.84 -2.33
CA SER A 165 -3.39 4.91 -1.67
C SER A 165 -3.41 6.20 -2.50
N GLU A 166 -3.54 7.32 -1.83
CA GLU A 166 -3.57 8.66 -2.45
C GLU A 166 -4.70 8.83 -3.48
N THR A 167 -5.83 8.13 -3.29
CA THR A 167 -7.06 8.34 -4.06
C THR A 167 -8.24 8.61 -3.14
N ASP A 168 -9.38 8.98 -3.71
CA ASP A 168 -10.61 9.19 -2.94
C ASP A 168 -11.24 7.91 -2.39
N ALA A 169 -10.70 6.74 -2.76
CA ALA A 169 -11.01 5.45 -2.14
C ALA A 169 -10.12 5.13 -0.93
N ASP A 170 -9.05 5.88 -0.67
CA ASP A 170 -8.23 5.74 0.54
C ASP A 170 -8.95 6.34 1.76
N PRO A 171 -9.20 5.55 2.83
CA PRO A 171 -9.84 6.04 4.06
C PRO A 171 -9.15 7.26 4.67
N HIS A 172 -7.82 7.35 4.59
CA HIS A 172 -7.02 8.39 5.23
C HIS A 172 -6.03 9.03 4.25
N ASN A 173 -6.51 9.27 3.02
CA ASN A 173 -5.80 9.91 1.92
C ASN A 173 -4.96 11.13 2.37
N ALA A 174 -3.63 11.03 2.23
CA ALA A 174 -2.70 12.07 2.69
C ALA A 174 -2.75 13.33 1.83
N THR A 175 -3.18 13.24 0.56
CA THR A 175 -3.36 14.42 -0.31
C THR A 175 -4.46 15.38 0.15
N ARG A 176 -5.29 14.98 1.13
CA ARG A 176 -6.25 15.87 1.82
C ARG A 176 -5.61 16.71 2.94
N GLY A 177 -4.32 16.49 3.21
CA GLY A 177 -3.51 17.22 4.18
C GLY A 177 -3.34 16.48 5.51
N PHE A 178 -2.32 16.89 6.27
CA PHE A 178 -1.88 16.25 7.53
C PHE A 178 -3.02 16.01 8.52
N PHE A 179 -3.85 17.03 8.77
CA PHE A 179 -4.94 16.90 9.75
C PHE A 179 -5.93 15.80 9.35
N PHE A 180 -6.24 15.69 8.05
CA PHE A 180 -7.18 14.69 7.55
C PHE A 180 -6.63 13.27 7.74
N SER A 181 -5.40 13.01 7.28
CA SER A 181 -4.78 11.68 7.39
C SER A 181 -4.47 11.28 8.83
N HIS A 182 -4.19 12.24 9.70
CA HIS A 182 -3.90 11.98 11.12
C HIS A 182 -5.16 11.61 11.92
N ILE A 183 -6.18 12.47 11.96
CA ILE A 183 -7.40 12.25 12.77
C ILE A 183 -8.69 12.65 12.06
N GLY A 184 -8.64 13.60 11.12
CA GLY A 184 -9.82 14.18 10.49
C GLY A 184 -10.70 13.16 9.76
N TRP A 185 -10.11 12.10 9.21
CA TRP A 185 -10.86 11.00 8.57
C TRP A 185 -11.79 10.25 9.53
N LEU A 186 -11.47 10.21 10.83
CA LEU A 186 -12.31 9.62 11.89
C LEU A 186 -13.46 10.53 12.32
N LEU A 187 -13.34 11.83 12.03
CA LEU A 187 -14.28 12.87 12.47
C LEU A 187 -15.39 13.16 11.45
N CYS A 188 -15.33 12.52 10.28
CA CYS A 188 -16.29 12.72 9.20
C CYS A 188 -16.76 11.40 8.58
N LYS A 189 -17.84 11.46 7.79
CA LYS A 189 -18.30 10.29 7.04
C LYS A 189 -17.32 9.97 5.91
N LYS A 190 -16.89 8.71 5.87
CA LYS A 190 -16.06 8.13 4.78
C LYS A 190 -16.58 8.51 3.39
N HIS A 191 -15.64 8.70 2.46
CA HIS A 191 -15.96 8.94 1.06
C HIS A 191 -16.78 7.79 0.47
N PRO A 192 -17.75 8.03 -0.44
CA PRO A 192 -18.51 6.96 -1.07
C PRO A 192 -17.62 5.92 -1.77
N GLU A 193 -16.50 6.34 -2.35
CA GLU A 193 -15.57 5.43 -3.01
C GLU A 193 -14.86 4.48 -2.06
N VAL A 194 -14.53 4.91 -0.83
CA VAL A 194 -14.01 4.01 0.23
C VAL A 194 -14.99 2.85 0.46
N LYS A 195 -16.30 3.15 0.49
CA LYS A 195 -17.33 2.10 0.64
C LYS A 195 -17.48 1.25 -0.60
N ALA A 196 -17.46 1.85 -1.80
CA ALA A 196 -17.62 1.13 -3.05
C ALA A 196 -16.45 0.18 -3.30
N LYS A 197 -15.22 0.67 -3.20
CA LYS A 197 -14.00 -0.12 -3.39
C LYS A 197 -13.76 -1.09 -2.23
N GLY A 198 -14.15 -0.73 -1.01
CA GLY A 198 -14.09 -1.62 0.15
C GLY A 198 -14.98 -2.87 0.05
N LYS A 199 -16.06 -2.84 -0.76
CA LYS A 199 -16.86 -4.04 -1.07
C LYS A 199 -16.13 -5.02 -1.99
N GLY A 200 -15.20 -4.52 -2.81
CA GLY A 200 -14.42 -5.33 -3.75
C GLY A 200 -13.14 -5.92 -3.16
N VAL A 201 -12.84 -5.67 -1.88
CA VAL A 201 -11.71 -6.30 -1.19
C VAL A 201 -12.14 -7.69 -0.71
N ASP A 202 -11.35 -8.71 -1.03
CA ASP A 202 -11.55 -10.04 -0.48
C ASP A 202 -11.27 -10.03 1.04
N LEU A 203 -12.24 -10.53 1.80
CA LEU A 203 -12.20 -10.67 3.26
C LEU A 203 -12.65 -12.08 3.68
N SER A 204 -12.69 -13.04 2.74
CA SER A 204 -13.10 -14.43 2.99
C SER A 204 -12.26 -15.07 4.09
N ASP A 205 -10.96 -14.82 4.09
CA ASP A 205 -10.01 -15.26 5.12
C ASP A 205 -10.36 -14.73 6.52
N LEU A 206 -10.74 -13.45 6.62
CA LEU A 206 -11.10 -12.83 7.90
C LEU A 206 -12.45 -13.36 8.40
N ARG A 207 -13.38 -13.65 7.48
CA ARG A 207 -14.68 -14.26 7.83
C ARG A 207 -14.55 -15.72 8.26
N ALA A 208 -13.56 -16.43 7.76
CA ALA A 208 -13.26 -17.80 8.13
C ALA A 208 -12.56 -17.92 9.50
N ASP A 209 -12.08 -16.80 10.08
CA ASP A 209 -11.49 -16.77 11.42
C ASP A 209 -12.57 -16.63 12.51
N PRO A 210 -12.89 -17.70 13.26
CA PRO A 210 -13.92 -17.62 14.30
C PRO A 210 -13.52 -16.70 15.45
N VAL A 211 -12.22 -16.57 15.78
CA VAL A 211 -11.74 -15.71 16.86
C VAL A 211 -11.93 -14.24 16.49
N LEU A 212 -11.59 -13.90 15.26
CA LEU A 212 -11.78 -12.55 14.74
C LEU A 212 -13.27 -12.19 14.59
N MET A 213 -14.07 -13.15 14.11
CA MET A 213 -15.51 -12.96 13.96
C MET A 213 -16.23 -12.87 15.32
N PHE A 214 -15.69 -13.50 16.36
CA PHE A 214 -16.15 -13.31 17.73
C PHE A 214 -15.87 -11.89 18.23
N GLN A 215 -14.65 -11.36 18.03
CA GLN A 215 -14.31 -9.98 18.43
C GLN A 215 -15.21 -8.93 17.78
N LYS A 216 -15.58 -9.16 16.52
CA LYS A 216 -16.39 -8.22 15.74
C LYS A 216 -17.84 -8.13 16.23
N LYS A 217 -18.36 -9.20 16.84
CA LYS A 217 -19.77 -9.32 17.24
C LYS A 217 -20.09 -8.40 18.41
#